data_AF-A0AAJ7DZR3-F1
#
_entry.id   AF-A0AAJ7DZR3-F1
#
_cell.length_a   1.000
_cell.length_b   1.000
_cell.length_c   1.000
_cell.angle_alpha   90.00
_cell.angle_beta   90.00
_cell.angle_gamma   90.00
#
_symmetry.space_group_name_H-M   'P 1'
#
loop_
_entity.id
_entity.type
_entity.pdbx_description
1 polymer ?
#
loop_
_entity_poly.entity_id
_entity_poly.type
_entity_poly.pdbx_seq_one_letter_code
_entity_poly.pdbx_strand_id
1 'polypeptide(L)'
;MSSNKNKRLQIIEEYVQGSLKNMNDISQNKNEVDFNKYVYAIQLDFESIKKDLLELKHNKIVKEKQNEVIEEKLDLLKIIKANKEEVEEALADKPDTYALNKKVSHSQFNAVCDDFVRTLNEAITKLSQQESLCQQSICELRCEFEGKLDELEIPTLKDFIKNELQALKNQIRLLSDIKQEQEAAGAKKFLRNLRCISCDKNAFMETNLKIITNARPFPCKPSIKPYLTFKMDHIRDKKIRQRKKCINLEKVMSANSEKYKYGLIEIMPKNYFCNRYSGGNHTIVSPQRRVTLQKATKYFGMCSDVNVQTIEGVVEGTDGRIYRGRWFIE
;
A
#
# COMPACT_ATOMS: atom_id res chain seq x y z
N MET A 1 -67.59 52.34 136.26
CA MET A 1 -68.03 51.66 135.02
C MET A 1 -66.96 51.57 133.91
N SER A 2 -65.69 51.95 134.14
CA SER A 2 -64.64 51.96 133.08
C SER A 2 -63.87 50.65 132.90
N SER A 3 -63.76 49.81 133.95
CA SER A 3 -62.97 48.58 133.92
C SER A 3 -63.57 47.45 133.04
N ASN A 4 -64.89 47.43 132.87
CA ASN A 4 -65.57 46.36 132.11
C ASN A 4 -65.57 46.58 130.58
N LYS A 5 -65.47 47.84 130.13
CA LYS A 5 -65.32 48.18 128.70
C LYS A 5 -63.92 47.85 128.18
N ASN A 6 -62.88 48.11 128.98
CA ASN A 6 -61.50 47.75 128.61
C ASN A 6 -61.31 46.25 128.47
N LYS A 7 -61.90 45.43 129.34
CA LYS A 7 -61.83 43.97 129.23
C LYS A 7 -62.48 43.45 127.94
N ARG A 8 -63.60 44.03 127.51
CA ARG A 8 -64.27 43.63 126.26
C ARG A 8 -63.50 44.03 125.01
N LEU A 9 -62.84 45.20 125.03
CA LEU A 9 -61.95 45.62 123.94
C LEU A 9 -60.72 44.72 123.82
N GLN A 10 -60.13 44.31 124.96
CA GLN A 10 -58.98 43.41 124.98
C GLN A 10 -59.29 42.04 124.37
N ILE A 11 -60.48 41.49 124.67
CA ILE A 11 -60.94 40.22 124.10
C ILE A 11 -61.16 40.34 122.57
N ILE A 12 -61.67 41.47 122.10
CA ILE A 12 -61.86 41.72 120.66
C ILE A 12 -60.50 41.89 119.96
N GLU A 13 -59.55 42.61 120.57
CA GLU A 13 -58.20 42.75 120.04
C GLU A 13 -57.47 41.39 119.97
N GLU A 14 -57.60 40.55 120.99
CA GLU A 14 -57.05 39.18 120.96
C GLU A 14 -57.70 38.31 119.88
N TYR A 15 -59.01 38.41 119.68
CA TYR A 15 -59.72 37.67 118.63
C TYR A 15 -59.33 38.12 117.23
N VAL A 16 -59.21 39.43 117.01
CA VAL A 16 -58.77 40.01 115.73
C VAL A 16 -57.30 39.68 115.46
N GLN A 17 -56.42 39.75 116.47
CA GLN A 17 -55.04 39.33 116.33
C GLN A 17 -54.89 37.82 116.07
N GLY A 18 -55.71 36.97 116.70
CA GLY A 18 -55.75 35.54 116.41
C GLY A 18 -56.20 35.23 114.99
N SER A 19 -57.21 35.96 114.50
CA SER A 19 -57.71 35.82 113.12
C SER A 19 -56.70 36.31 112.07
N LEU A 20 -55.99 37.41 112.35
CA LEU A 20 -54.90 37.92 111.51
C LEU A 20 -53.70 36.97 111.47
N LYS A 21 -53.36 36.33 112.59
CA LYS A 21 -52.32 35.27 112.64
C LYS A 21 -52.72 34.07 111.77
N ASN A 22 -53.95 33.57 111.90
CA ASN A 22 -54.47 32.49 111.05
C ASN A 22 -54.44 32.85 109.55
N MET A 23 -54.80 34.08 109.18
CA MET A 23 -54.73 34.53 107.77
C MET A 23 -53.29 34.65 107.26
N ASN A 24 -52.35 35.06 108.11
CA ASN A 24 -50.91 35.05 107.77
C ASN A 24 -50.33 33.64 107.68
N ASP A 25 -50.78 32.70 108.52
CA ASP A 25 -50.37 31.29 108.47
C ASP A 25 -50.92 30.59 107.21
N ILE A 26 -52.09 31.00 106.72
CA ILE A 26 -52.64 30.57 105.42
C ILE A 26 -51.81 31.13 104.25
N SER A 27 -51.31 32.37 104.35
CA SER A 27 -50.43 33.00 103.35
C SER A 27 -48.99 32.46 103.38
N GLN A 28 -48.56 31.87 104.49
CA GLN A 28 -47.24 31.25 104.68
C GLN A 28 -47.29 29.71 104.68
N ASN A 29 -48.21 29.10 103.93
CA ASN A 29 -48.29 27.66 103.80
C ASN A 29 -46.97 27.11 103.22
N LYS A 30 -46.05 26.65 104.09
CA LYS A 30 -44.71 26.16 103.72
C LYS A 30 -44.77 25.11 102.60
N ASN A 31 -45.85 24.34 102.56
CA ASN A 31 -46.14 23.34 101.54
C ASN A 31 -46.27 23.92 100.12
N GLU A 32 -46.83 25.12 99.97
CA GLU A 32 -46.99 25.78 98.66
C GLU A 32 -45.67 26.34 98.15
N VAL A 33 -44.89 26.96 99.03
CA VAL A 33 -43.54 27.47 98.70
C VAL A 33 -42.61 26.33 98.33
N ASP A 34 -42.64 25.22 99.06
CA ASP A 34 -41.81 24.06 98.76
C ASP A 34 -42.28 23.35 97.48
N PHE A 35 -43.58 23.24 97.24
CA PHE A 35 -44.12 22.75 95.96
C PHE A 35 -43.64 23.59 94.77
N ASN A 36 -43.67 24.92 94.88
CA ASN A 36 -43.17 25.82 93.83
C ASN A 36 -41.67 25.66 93.57
N LYS A 37 -40.85 25.38 94.61
CA LYS A 37 -39.42 25.03 94.42
C LYS A 37 -39.25 23.71 93.66
N TYR A 38 -40.05 22.69 93.98
CA TYR A 38 -39.99 21.42 93.24
C TYR A 38 -40.41 21.59 91.77
N VAL A 39 -41.46 22.37 91.50
CA VAL A 39 -41.88 22.69 90.13
C VAL A 39 -40.76 23.41 89.38
N TYR A 40 -40.09 24.37 90.02
CA TYR A 40 -38.96 25.08 89.41
C TYR A 40 -37.75 24.16 89.16
N ALA A 41 -37.41 23.28 90.09
CA ALA A 41 -36.35 22.28 89.90
C ALA A 41 -36.65 21.34 88.72
N ILE A 42 -37.89 20.85 88.62
CA ILE A 42 -38.34 20.03 87.50
C ILE A 42 -38.26 20.79 86.18
N GLN A 43 -38.61 22.08 86.15
CA GLN A 43 -38.48 22.91 84.95
C GLN A 43 -37.02 23.04 84.50
N LEU A 44 -36.09 23.28 85.43
CA LEU A 44 -34.65 23.31 85.14
C LEU A 44 -34.15 21.96 84.61
N ASP A 45 -34.58 20.85 85.22
CA ASP A 45 -34.22 19.51 84.75
C ASP A 45 -34.78 19.25 83.35
N PHE A 46 -36.01 19.68 83.06
CA PHE A 46 -36.59 19.59 81.71
C PHE A 46 -35.81 20.41 80.68
N GLU A 47 -35.35 21.61 81.03
CA GLU A 47 -34.50 22.42 80.17
C GLU A 47 -33.13 21.77 79.93
N SER A 48 -32.53 21.18 80.97
CA SER A 48 -31.28 20.43 80.86
C SER A 48 -31.44 19.21 79.95
N ILE A 49 -32.46 18.39 80.19
CA ILE A 49 -32.76 17.20 79.36
C ILE A 49 -33.01 17.60 77.90
N LYS A 50 -33.72 18.71 77.67
CA LYS A 50 -33.97 19.22 76.32
C LYS A 50 -32.66 19.60 75.62
N LYS A 51 -31.73 20.24 76.35
CA LYS A 51 -30.41 20.58 75.83
C LYS A 51 -29.62 19.31 75.47
N ASP A 52 -29.59 18.33 76.37
CA ASP A 52 -28.90 17.07 76.16
C ASP A 52 -29.47 16.29 74.95
N LEU A 53 -30.80 16.30 74.78
CA LEU A 53 -31.46 15.68 73.63
C LEU A 53 -31.05 16.34 72.31
N LEU A 54 -30.96 17.67 72.27
CA LEU A 54 -30.51 18.40 71.08
C LEU A 54 -29.06 18.07 70.75
N GLU A 55 -28.19 18.00 71.75
CA GLU A 55 -26.78 17.64 71.58
C GLU A 55 -26.64 16.19 71.08
N LEU A 56 -27.37 15.24 71.67
CA LEU A 56 -27.40 13.85 71.22
C LEU A 56 -27.90 13.72 69.78
N LYS A 57 -28.93 14.49 69.40
CA LYS A 57 -29.43 14.52 68.03
C LYS A 57 -28.38 15.05 67.05
N HIS A 58 -27.67 16.11 67.43
CA HIS A 58 -26.58 16.65 66.62
C HIS A 58 -25.44 15.63 66.46
N ASN A 59 -25.01 15.02 67.57
CA ASN A 59 -23.96 14.01 67.58
C ASN A 59 -24.33 12.79 66.72
N LYS A 60 -25.59 12.36 66.76
CA LYS A 60 -26.09 11.29 65.89
C LYS A 60 -25.92 11.64 64.40
N ILE A 61 -26.35 12.83 63.99
CA ILE A 61 -26.22 13.28 62.58
C ILE A 61 -24.74 13.35 62.16
N VAL A 62 -23.86 13.84 63.03
CA VAL A 62 -22.43 13.91 62.74
C VAL A 62 -21.83 12.50 62.59
N LYS A 63 -22.24 11.55 63.42
CA LYS A 63 -21.77 10.15 63.35
C LYS A 63 -22.28 9.43 62.11
N GLU A 64 -23.52 9.66 61.71
CA GLU A 64 -24.08 9.11 60.47
C GLU A 64 -23.27 9.58 59.26
N LYS A 65 -22.95 10.88 59.17
CA LYS A 65 -22.08 11.41 58.11
C LYS A 65 -20.67 10.83 58.13
N GLN A 66 -20.10 10.61 59.32
CA GLN A 66 -18.78 9.98 59.44
C GLN A 66 -18.80 8.53 58.94
N ASN A 67 -19.89 7.80 59.21
CA ASN A 67 -20.05 6.43 58.72
C ASN A 67 -20.18 6.39 57.20
N GLU A 68 -20.97 7.28 56.59
CA GLU A 68 -21.07 7.41 55.12
C GLU A 68 -19.68 7.60 54.48
N VAL A 69 -18.86 8.51 55.02
CA VAL A 69 -17.49 8.74 54.52
C VAL A 69 -16.58 7.52 54.70
N ILE A 70 -16.76 6.75 55.77
CA ILE A 70 -15.99 5.51 55.99
C ILE A 70 -16.41 4.44 54.99
N GLU A 71 -17.70 4.31 54.72
CA GLU A 71 -18.25 3.36 53.74
C GLU A 71 -17.74 3.67 52.32
N GLU A 72 -17.77 4.94 51.90
CA GLU A 72 -17.19 5.38 50.62
C GLU A 72 -15.71 5.02 50.52
N LYS A 73 -14.93 5.26 51.58
CA LYS A 73 -13.50 4.92 51.62
C LYS A 73 -13.26 3.42 51.57
N LEU A 74 -14.12 2.61 52.21
CA LEU A 74 -14.03 1.16 52.16
C LEU A 74 -14.29 0.64 50.75
N ASP A 75 -15.27 1.20 50.04
CA ASP A 75 -15.57 0.78 48.67
C ASP A 75 -14.46 1.18 47.71
N LEU A 76 -13.88 2.38 47.85
CA LEU A 76 -12.67 2.76 47.11
C LEU A 76 -11.51 1.80 47.39
N LEU A 77 -11.31 1.41 48.65
CA LEU A 77 -10.27 0.45 49.01
C LEU A 77 -10.50 -0.94 48.42
N LYS A 78 -11.75 -1.42 48.34
CA LYS A 78 -12.10 -2.69 47.67
C LYS A 78 -11.80 -2.65 46.17
N ILE A 79 -11.94 -1.48 45.53
CA ILE A 79 -11.63 -1.32 44.10
C ILE A 79 -10.12 -1.22 43.87
N ILE A 80 -9.40 -0.49 44.73
CA ILE A 80 -7.96 -0.21 44.53
C ILE A 80 -7.09 -1.38 45.01
N LYS A 81 -7.48 -2.08 46.08
CA LYS A 81 -6.73 -3.22 46.58
C LYS A 81 -7.12 -4.46 45.81
N ALA A 82 -6.15 -5.01 45.08
CA ALA A 82 -6.26 -6.38 44.59
C ALA A 82 -6.51 -7.32 45.77
N ASN A 83 -7.50 -8.20 45.63
CA ASN A 83 -7.81 -9.17 46.66
C ASN A 83 -6.63 -10.12 46.81
N LYS A 84 -6.25 -10.43 48.04
CA LYS A 84 -5.17 -11.38 48.31
C LYS A 84 -5.42 -12.71 47.58
N GLU A 85 -6.66 -13.17 47.58
CA GLU A 85 -7.10 -14.39 46.90
C GLU A 85 -6.96 -14.29 45.38
N GLU A 86 -7.31 -13.15 44.77
CA GLU A 86 -7.15 -12.91 43.32
C GLU A 86 -5.67 -12.91 42.92
N VAL A 87 -4.81 -12.33 43.75
CA VAL A 87 -3.36 -12.37 43.54
C VAL A 87 -2.82 -13.79 43.71
N GLU A 88 -3.29 -14.53 44.71
CA GLU A 88 -2.89 -15.91 44.96
C GLU A 88 -3.34 -16.85 43.83
N GLU A 89 -4.54 -16.69 43.30
CA GLU A 89 -5.05 -17.41 42.13
C GLU A 89 -4.23 -17.09 40.87
N ALA A 90 -3.97 -15.80 40.60
CA ALA A 90 -3.15 -15.38 39.47
C ALA A 90 -1.67 -15.81 39.57
N LEU A 91 -1.20 -16.10 40.79
CA LEU A 91 0.13 -16.66 41.03
C LEU A 91 0.14 -18.19 40.95
N ALA A 92 -0.96 -18.87 41.28
CA ALA A 92 -1.06 -20.33 41.21
C ALA A 92 -0.84 -20.88 39.79
N ASP A 93 -1.28 -20.14 38.77
CA ASP A 93 -1.10 -20.52 37.37
C ASP A 93 0.29 -20.18 36.81
N LYS A 94 1.10 -19.40 37.53
CA LYS A 94 2.43 -19.00 37.05
C LYS A 94 3.46 -20.07 37.43
N PRO A 95 4.31 -20.50 36.48
CA PRO A 95 5.37 -21.44 36.79
C PRO A 95 6.39 -20.80 37.74
N ASP A 96 6.74 -21.53 38.79
CA ASP A 96 7.80 -21.13 39.72
C ASP A 96 9.10 -20.82 38.97
N THR A 97 9.91 -19.94 39.56
CA THR A 97 11.24 -19.56 39.03
C THR A 97 12.12 -20.79 38.79
N TYR A 98 12.01 -21.81 39.64
CA TYR A 98 12.69 -23.10 39.46
C TYR A 98 12.17 -23.87 38.24
N ALA A 99 10.85 -23.95 38.05
CA ALA A 99 10.24 -24.61 36.90
C ALA A 99 10.60 -23.91 35.58
N LEU A 100 10.69 -22.58 35.60
CA LEU A 100 11.16 -21.78 34.47
C LEU A 100 12.64 -22.04 34.17
N ASN A 101 13.50 -21.98 35.20
CA ASN A 101 14.94 -22.23 35.07
C ASN A 101 15.27 -23.67 34.63
N LYS A 102 14.41 -24.65 34.97
CA LYS A 102 14.53 -26.03 34.48
C LYS A 102 14.26 -26.13 32.97
N LYS A 103 13.36 -25.32 32.42
CA LYS A 103 13.07 -25.31 30.98
C LYS A 103 14.14 -24.55 30.22
N VAL A 104 14.35 -23.29 30.60
CA VAL A 104 15.33 -22.41 29.99
C VAL A 104 15.82 -21.47 31.09
N SER A 105 17.09 -21.62 31.48
CA SER A 105 17.69 -20.63 32.36
C SER A 105 17.90 -19.33 31.60
N HIS A 106 17.69 -18.20 32.27
CA HIS A 106 17.87 -16.89 31.64
C HIS A 106 19.30 -16.71 31.09
N SER A 107 20.30 -17.26 31.77
CA SER A 107 21.70 -17.24 31.32
C SER A 107 21.91 -18.02 30.02
N GLN A 108 21.31 -19.21 29.87
CA GLN A 108 21.41 -19.99 28.63
C GLN A 108 20.71 -19.30 27.47
N PHE A 109 19.53 -18.71 27.71
CA PHE A 109 18.82 -17.94 26.70
C PHE A 109 19.66 -16.76 26.20
N ASN A 110 20.19 -15.98 27.13
CA ASN A 110 21.02 -14.81 26.78
C ASN A 110 22.30 -15.25 26.05
N ALA A 111 22.94 -16.33 26.48
CA ALA A 111 24.11 -16.87 25.77
C ALA A 111 23.79 -17.26 24.31
N VAL A 112 22.65 -17.92 24.07
CA VAL A 112 22.21 -18.27 22.70
C VAL A 112 21.89 -17.01 21.89
N CYS A 113 21.26 -16.01 22.49
CA CYS A 113 21.01 -14.72 21.84
C CYS A 113 22.32 -14.01 21.46
N ASP A 114 23.29 -13.98 22.36
CA ASP A 114 24.60 -13.36 22.11
C ASP A 114 25.37 -14.11 21.01
N ASP A 115 25.35 -15.44 21.03
CA ASP A 115 25.96 -16.27 19.99
C ASP A 115 25.27 -16.05 18.62
N PHE A 116 23.95 -15.91 18.60
CA PHE A 116 23.19 -15.62 17.39
C PHE A 116 23.53 -14.23 16.84
N VAL A 117 23.59 -13.21 17.70
CA VAL A 117 23.99 -11.84 17.32
C VAL A 117 25.42 -11.83 16.77
N ARG A 118 26.35 -12.54 17.41
CA ARG A 118 27.72 -12.71 16.92
C ARG A 118 27.75 -13.33 15.52
N THR A 119 27.00 -14.41 15.32
CA THR A 119 26.93 -15.11 14.03
C THR A 119 26.35 -14.22 12.92
N LEU A 120 25.32 -13.42 13.22
CA LEU A 120 24.77 -12.44 12.27
C LEU A 120 25.79 -11.37 11.90
N ASN A 121 26.51 -10.82 12.87
CA ASN A 121 27.56 -9.83 12.60
C ASN A 121 28.70 -10.41 11.76
N GLU A 122 29.10 -11.66 12.03
CA GLU A 122 30.08 -12.39 11.20
C GLU A 122 29.56 -12.61 9.76
N ALA A 123 28.28 -12.91 9.58
CA ALA A 123 27.68 -13.06 8.26
C ALA A 123 27.66 -11.72 7.50
N ILE A 124 27.30 -10.62 8.18
CA ILE A 124 27.29 -9.27 7.59
C ILE A 124 28.70 -8.85 7.17
N THR A 125 29.71 -9.08 8.01
CA THR A 125 31.10 -8.73 7.67
C THR A 125 31.61 -9.53 6.46
N LYS A 126 31.30 -10.83 6.39
CA LYS A 126 31.63 -11.68 5.22
C LYS A 126 30.91 -11.19 3.94
N LEU A 127 29.64 -10.82 4.04
CA LEU A 127 28.88 -10.29 2.90
C LEU A 127 29.46 -8.95 2.41
N SER A 128 29.80 -8.05 3.33
CA SER A 128 30.43 -6.77 2.99
C SER A 128 31.79 -6.96 2.32
N GLN A 129 32.60 -7.93 2.79
CA GLN A 129 33.85 -8.28 2.14
C GLN A 129 33.63 -8.82 0.72
N GLN A 130 32.65 -9.69 0.52
CA GLN A 130 32.30 -10.20 -0.81
C GLN A 130 31.79 -9.11 -1.75
N GLU A 131 30.97 -8.18 -1.24
CA GLU A 131 30.51 -7.02 -1.99
C GLU A 131 31.70 -6.17 -2.46
N SER A 132 32.67 -5.90 -1.57
CA SER A 132 33.87 -5.16 -1.93
C SER A 132 34.72 -5.86 -3.00
N LEU A 133 34.90 -7.19 -2.89
CA LEU A 133 35.64 -7.98 -3.89
C LEU A 133 34.93 -8.01 -5.25
N CYS A 134 33.60 -8.10 -5.24
CA CYS A 134 32.78 -8.03 -6.43
C CYS A 134 32.92 -6.65 -7.11
N GLN A 135 32.84 -5.57 -6.31
CA GLN A 135 33.02 -4.21 -6.79
C GLN A 135 34.42 -4.00 -7.41
N GLN A 136 35.46 -4.56 -6.79
CA GLN A 136 36.82 -4.53 -7.34
C GLN A 136 36.90 -5.26 -8.68
N SER A 137 36.36 -6.47 -8.76
CA SER A 137 36.35 -7.27 -10.01
C SER A 137 35.63 -6.54 -11.15
N ILE A 138 34.52 -5.85 -10.84
CA ILE A 138 33.80 -5.03 -11.81
C ILE A 138 34.67 -3.84 -12.27
N CYS A 139 35.38 -3.19 -11.36
CA CYS A 139 36.31 -2.11 -11.71
C CYS A 139 37.45 -2.60 -12.61
N GLU A 140 38.04 -3.75 -12.31
CA GLU A 140 39.09 -4.37 -13.12
C GLU A 140 38.59 -4.69 -14.53
N LEU A 141 37.41 -5.32 -14.64
CA LEU A 141 36.79 -5.59 -15.94
C LEU A 141 36.50 -4.31 -16.73
N ARG A 142 36.04 -3.25 -16.06
CA ARG A 142 35.81 -1.96 -16.71
C ARG A 142 37.10 -1.39 -17.28
N CYS A 143 38.19 -1.40 -16.50
CA CYS A 143 39.49 -0.95 -16.96
C CYS A 143 40.02 -1.79 -18.12
N GLU A 144 39.82 -3.12 -18.10
CA GLU A 144 40.18 -3.99 -19.22
C GLU A 144 39.37 -3.69 -20.48
N PHE A 145 38.07 -3.42 -20.35
CA PHE A 145 37.23 -3.06 -21.50
C PHE A 145 37.64 -1.72 -22.09
N GLU A 146 37.89 -0.71 -21.25
CA GLU A 146 38.38 0.61 -21.68
C GLU A 146 39.73 0.46 -22.40
N GLY A 147 40.67 -0.33 -21.85
CA GLY A 147 41.97 -0.57 -22.47
C GLY A 147 41.90 -1.35 -23.80
N LYS A 148 41.16 -2.47 -23.85
CA LYS A 148 41.08 -3.33 -25.05
C LYS A 148 40.40 -2.63 -26.23
N LEU A 149 39.39 -1.80 -25.97
CA LEU A 149 38.70 -1.04 -27.03
C LEU A 149 39.62 0.04 -27.62
N ASP A 150 40.34 0.78 -26.77
CA ASP A 150 41.20 1.88 -27.23
C ASP A 150 42.48 1.38 -27.91
N GLU A 151 43.06 0.28 -27.44
CA GLU A 151 44.35 -0.20 -27.95
C GLU A 151 44.23 -1.04 -29.23
N LEU A 152 43.19 -1.87 -29.37
CA LEU A 152 43.11 -2.84 -30.48
C LEU A 152 42.20 -2.41 -31.63
N GLU A 153 41.06 -1.75 -31.35
CA GLU A 153 40.04 -1.52 -32.37
C GLU A 153 40.21 -0.17 -33.09
N ILE A 154 40.61 0.88 -32.37
CA ILE A 154 40.72 2.23 -32.93
C ILE A 154 41.93 2.40 -33.85
N PRO A 155 43.16 1.97 -33.50
CA PRO A 155 44.33 2.15 -34.36
C PRO A 155 44.25 1.31 -35.64
N THR A 156 43.79 0.06 -35.53
CA THR A 156 43.65 -0.85 -36.67
C THR A 156 42.62 -0.36 -37.67
N LEU A 157 41.47 0.13 -37.21
CA LEU A 157 40.45 0.75 -38.06
C LEU A 157 40.97 2.04 -38.71
N LYS A 158 41.70 2.87 -37.96
CA LYS A 158 42.31 4.10 -38.47
C LYS A 158 43.28 3.80 -39.60
N ASP A 159 44.13 2.78 -39.45
CA ASP A 159 45.12 2.41 -40.46
C ASP A 159 44.48 1.72 -41.67
N PHE A 160 43.44 0.91 -41.48
CA PHE A 160 42.63 0.37 -42.58
C PHE A 160 42.02 1.48 -43.43
N ILE A 161 41.38 2.47 -42.80
CA ILE A 161 40.76 3.61 -43.51
C ILE A 161 41.81 4.44 -44.26
N LYS A 162 42.97 4.71 -43.65
CA LYS A 162 44.07 5.42 -44.32
C LYS A 162 44.56 4.65 -45.55
N ASN A 163 44.72 3.34 -45.44
CA ASN A 163 45.20 2.50 -46.54
C ASN A 163 44.20 2.49 -47.70
N GLU A 164 42.90 2.32 -47.43
CA GLU A 164 41.86 2.40 -48.46
C GLU A 164 41.78 3.79 -49.11
N LEU A 165 41.87 4.87 -48.32
CA LEU A 165 41.91 6.24 -48.86
C LEU A 165 43.15 6.49 -49.72
N GLN A 166 44.30 5.94 -49.33
CA GLN A 166 45.53 6.05 -50.10
C GLN A 166 45.45 5.22 -51.39
N ALA A 167 44.88 4.03 -51.34
CA ALA A 167 44.62 3.19 -52.51
C ALA A 167 43.68 3.90 -53.49
N LEU A 168 42.57 4.47 -53.01
CA LEU A 168 41.65 5.27 -53.82
C LEU A 168 42.33 6.50 -54.41
N LYS A 169 43.14 7.22 -53.63
CA LYS A 169 43.92 8.36 -54.11
C LYS A 169 44.88 7.97 -55.23
N ASN A 170 45.53 6.81 -55.10
CA ASN A 170 46.42 6.29 -56.13
C ASN A 170 45.64 5.85 -57.38
N GLN A 171 44.49 5.21 -57.23
CA GLN A 171 43.61 4.86 -58.35
C GLN A 171 43.11 6.11 -59.09
N ILE A 172 42.70 7.15 -58.36
CA ILE A 172 42.28 8.43 -58.95
C ILE A 172 43.44 9.09 -59.69
N ARG A 173 44.65 9.05 -59.13
CA ARG A 173 45.86 9.56 -59.82
C ARG A 173 46.14 8.79 -61.10
N LEU A 174 46.15 7.46 -61.05
CA LEU A 174 46.32 6.61 -62.24
C LEU A 174 45.25 6.88 -63.30
N LEU A 175 43.97 7.02 -62.90
CA LEU A 175 42.90 7.37 -63.83
C LEU A 175 43.06 8.79 -64.42
N SER A 176 43.57 9.74 -63.63
CA SER A 176 43.90 11.08 -64.10
C SER A 176 45.05 11.06 -65.10
N ASP A 177 46.10 10.29 -64.83
CA ASP A 177 47.27 10.17 -65.70
C ASP A 177 46.90 9.45 -67.01
N ILE A 178 46.15 8.35 -66.93
CA ILE A 178 45.59 7.65 -68.11
C ILE A 178 44.70 8.60 -68.92
N LYS A 179 43.88 9.44 -68.27
CA LYS A 179 43.06 10.42 -68.97
C LYS A 179 43.91 11.49 -69.67
N GLN A 180 44.98 11.97 -69.02
CA GLN A 180 45.92 12.93 -69.63
C GLN A 180 46.69 12.29 -70.81
N GLU A 181 47.11 11.03 -70.70
CA GLU A 181 47.77 10.28 -71.78
C GLU A 181 46.83 9.98 -72.94
N GLN A 182 45.57 9.61 -72.68
CA GLN A 182 44.53 9.45 -73.70
C GLN A 182 44.17 10.78 -74.38
N GLU A 183 44.30 11.91 -73.68
CA GLU A 183 44.18 13.24 -74.28
C GLU A 183 45.37 13.58 -75.21
N ALA A 184 46.51 12.88 -75.11
CA ALA A 184 47.73 13.17 -75.85
C ALA A 184 47.92 12.41 -77.18
N ALA A 185 47.05 11.45 -77.53
CA ALA A 185 47.07 10.77 -78.82
C ALA A 185 45.70 10.86 -79.53
N GLY A 186 45.35 12.08 -79.99
CA GLY A 186 44.23 12.28 -80.90
C GLY A 186 42.93 12.82 -80.30
N ALA A 187 42.93 13.34 -79.07
CA ALA A 187 41.79 14.07 -78.53
C ALA A 187 41.61 15.40 -79.27
N LYS A 188 40.74 15.34 -80.29
CA LYS A 188 40.07 16.42 -81.02
C LYS A 188 40.48 17.81 -80.55
N LYS A 189 41.54 18.36 -81.16
CA LYS A 189 41.74 19.81 -81.23
C LYS A 189 40.38 20.41 -81.57
N PHE A 190 39.85 21.25 -80.68
CA PHE A 190 38.59 21.96 -80.87
C PHE A 190 38.46 22.36 -82.35
N LEU A 191 37.44 21.86 -83.06
CA LEU A 191 37.11 22.40 -84.37
C LEU A 191 36.51 23.78 -84.13
N ARG A 192 37.38 24.77 -83.96
CA ARG A 192 37.01 26.18 -83.84
C ARG A 192 36.61 26.65 -85.24
N ASN A 193 35.50 27.39 -85.31
CA ASN A 193 34.94 27.98 -86.54
C ASN A 193 34.22 26.99 -87.49
N LEU A 194 33.36 26.12 -86.95
CA LEU A 194 32.41 25.37 -87.77
C LEU A 194 31.21 26.28 -88.11
N ARG A 195 30.83 26.37 -89.38
CA ARG A 195 29.58 27.02 -89.82
C ARG A 195 28.51 25.95 -90.04
N CYS A 196 27.31 26.16 -89.50
CA CYS A 196 26.19 25.24 -89.69
C CYS A 196 25.75 25.26 -91.16
N ILE A 197 25.78 24.11 -91.84
CA ILE A 197 25.49 24.01 -93.29
C ILE A 197 24.05 24.48 -93.62
N SER A 198 23.13 24.40 -92.65
CA SER A 198 21.73 24.75 -92.85
C SER A 198 21.41 26.22 -92.61
N CYS A 199 22.25 26.96 -91.87
CA CYS A 199 21.96 28.36 -91.53
C CYS A 199 23.17 29.30 -91.47
N ASP A 200 24.35 28.81 -91.88
CA ASP A 200 25.67 29.46 -91.93
C ASP A 200 26.16 30.16 -90.64
N LYS A 201 25.45 29.98 -89.51
CA LYS A 201 25.86 30.51 -88.21
C LYS A 201 26.99 29.70 -87.60
N ASN A 202 27.91 30.38 -86.93
CA ASN A 202 29.04 29.75 -86.25
C ASN A 202 28.54 28.88 -85.09
N ALA A 203 28.89 27.59 -85.13
CA ALA A 203 28.56 26.60 -84.12
C ALA A 203 29.83 26.20 -83.35
N PHE A 204 29.75 26.20 -82.03
CA PHE A 204 30.79 25.68 -81.14
C PHE A 204 30.35 24.32 -80.59
N MET A 205 31.16 23.27 -80.80
CA MET A 205 30.98 21.98 -80.13
C MET A 205 31.89 21.89 -78.91
N GLU A 206 31.32 21.86 -77.72
CA GLU A 206 32.02 21.50 -76.49
C GLU A 206 32.03 19.97 -76.35
N THR A 207 33.19 19.35 -76.54
CA THR A 207 33.34 17.88 -76.59
C THR A 207 33.58 17.23 -75.24
N ASN A 208 33.60 18.02 -74.16
CA ASN A 208 33.67 17.49 -72.81
C ASN A 208 32.28 16.98 -72.42
N LEU A 209 32.02 15.70 -72.70
CA LEU A 209 31.02 14.96 -71.96
C LEU A 209 31.46 14.97 -70.49
N LYS A 210 31.04 15.99 -69.74
CA LYS A 210 30.96 15.87 -68.28
C LYS A 210 30.00 14.71 -68.08
N ILE A 211 30.55 13.55 -67.73
CA ILE A 211 29.74 12.46 -67.19
C ILE A 211 28.95 13.11 -66.07
N ILE A 212 27.64 13.27 -66.25
CA ILE A 212 26.74 13.64 -65.18
C ILE A 212 26.66 12.40 -64.29
N THR A 213 27.73 12.12 -63.55
CA THR A 213 27.60 11.31 -62.35
C THR A 213 26.76 12.16 -61.42
N ASN A 214 25.59 11.65 -61.05
CA ASN A 214 24.60 12.17 -60.09
C ASN A 214 23.28 12.66 -60.70
N ALA A 215 22.62 11.82 -61.52
CA ALA A 215 21.18 11.70 -61.31
C ALA A 215 20.98 10.93 -60.00
N ARG A 216 20.48 11.60 -58.95
CA ARG A 216 20.16 10.95 -57.67
C ARG A 216 19.21 9.77 -57.94
N PRO A 217 19.47 8.54 -57.44
CA PRO A 217 18.47 7.49 -57.51
C PRO A 217 17.22 7.98 -56.76
N PHE A 218 16.03 7.71 -57.33
CA PHE A 218 14.78 7.91 -56.61
C PHE A 218 14.88 7.23 -55.24
N PRO A 219 14.31 7.83 -54.17
CA PRO A 219 14.47 7.31 -52.82
C PRO A 219 14.00 5.85 -52.78
N CYS A 220 14.94 4.94 -52.57
CA CYS A 220 14.63 3.55 -52.28
C CYS A 220 13.82 3.55 -50.99
N LYS A 221 12.50 3.29 -51.09
CA LYS A 221 11.70 3.00 -49.91
C LYS A 221 12.33 1.78 -49.22
N PRO A 222 12.52 1.79 -47.90
CA PRO A 222 13.13 0.67 -47.21
C PRO A 222 12.29 -0.58 -47.49
N SER A 223 12.90 -1.61 -48.08
CA SER A 223 12.29 -2.93 -48.10
C SER A 223 12.04 -3.35 -46.65
N ILE A 224 10.90 -3.99 -46.41
CA ILE A 224 10.49 -4.45 -45.08
C ILE A 224 11.55 -5.45 -44.59
N LYS A 225 12.49 -4.95 -43.78
CA LYS A 225 13.43 -5.82 -43.09
C LYS A 225 12.63 -6.73 -42.14
N PRO A 226 12.92 -8.04 -42.07
CA PRO A 226 12.29 -8.90 -41.08
C PRO A 226 12.60 -8.34 -39.68
N TYR A 227 11.56 -8.10 -38.90
CA TYR A 227 11.72 -7.57 -37.54
C TYR A 227 12.39 -8.62 -36.65
N LEU A 228 13.43 -8.21 -35.91
CA LEU A 228 13.99 -9.06 -34.86
C LEU A 228 12.90 -9.46 -33.85
N THR A 229 12.97 -10.69 -33.37
CA THR A 229 11.95 -11.37 -32.55
C THR A 229 11.49 -10.56 -31.33
N PHE A 230 12.38 -9.81 -30.69
CA PHE A 230 12.03 -8.95 -29.54
C PHE A 230 11.25 -7.67 -29.93
N LYS A 231 11.37 -7.17 -31.16
CA LYS A 231 10.57 -6.03 -31.65
C LYS A 231 9.17 -6.45 -32.10
N MET A 232 8.91 -7.76 -32.25
CA MET A 232 7.59 -8.28 -32.60
C MET A 232 6.56 -8.07 -31.49
N ASP A 233 6.97 -8.08 -30.22
CA ASP A 233 6.05 -7.89 -29.09
C ASP A 233 5.51 -6.46 -29.05
N HIS A 234 6.34 -5.46 -29.32
CA HIS A 234 5.89 -4.08 -29.48
C HIS A 234 4.89 -3.90 -30.64
N ILE A 235 5.09 -4.61 -31.75
CA ILE A 235 4.17 -4.59 -32.89
C ILE A 235 2.87 -5.33 -32.55
N ARG A 236 2.94 -6.46 -31.82
CA ARG A 236 1.78 -7.21 -31.34
C ARG A 236 0.93 -6.37 -30.39
N ASP A 237 1.54 -5.65 -29.45
CA ASP A 237 0.83 -4.76 -28.54
C ASP A 237 0.19 -3.57 -29.26
N LYS A 238 0.90 -2.98 -30.21
CA LYS A 238 0.35 -1.88 -31.03
C LYS A 238 -0.83 -2.37 -31.88
N LYS A 239 -0.76 -3.58 -32.46
CA LYS A 239 -1.86 -4.21 -33.20
C LYS A 239 -3.04 -4.58 -32.31
N ILE A 240 -2.83 -5.11 -31.10
CA ILE A 240 -3.91 -5.40 -30.14
C ILE A 240 -4.63 -4.10 -29.74
N ARG A 241 -3.87 -3.03 -29.46
CA ARG A 241 -4.45 -1.71 -29.13
C ARG A 241 -5.21 -1.09 -30.31
N GLN A 242 -4.69 -1.21 -31.53
CA GLN A 242 -5.38 -0.76 -32.75
C GLN A 242 -6.65 -1.59 -33.02
N ARG A 243 -6.59 -2.92 -32.85
CA ARG A 243 -7.75 -3.79 -33.06
C ARG A 243 -8.87 -3.49 -32.07
N LYS A 244 -8.56 -3.16 -30.81
CA LYS A 244 -9.54 -2.68 -29.82
C LYS A 244 -10.19 -1.34 -30.24
N LYS A 245 -9.42 -0.41 -30.83
CA LYS A 245 -9.97 0.85 -31.39
C LYS A 245 -10.85 0.59 -32.62
N CYS A 246 -10.46 -0.33 -33.51
CA CYS A 246 -11.24 -0.66 -34.70
C CYS A 246 -12.54 -1.40 -34.38
N ILE A 247 -12.57 -2.30 -33.38
CA ILE A 247 -13.80 -2.97 -32.94
C ILE A 247 -14.81 -1.96 -32.38
N ASN A 248 -14.33 -0.95 -31.65
CA ASN A 248 -15.20 0.13 -31.17
C ASN A 248 -15.70 1.00 -32.33
N LEU A 249 -14.88 1.27 -33.33
CA LEU A 249 -15.28 2.01 -34.52
C LEU A 249 -16.31 1.23 -35.37
N GLU A 250 -16.10 -0.07 -35.57
CA GLU A 250 -17.02 -0.96 -36.28
C GLU A 250 -18.39 -1.01 -35.58
N LYS A 251 -18.42 -1.17 -34.25
CA LYS A 251 -19.67 -1.09 -33.47
C LYS A 251 -20.37 0.27 -33.60
N VAL A 252 -19.63 1.37 -33.61
CA VAL A 252 -20.16 2.73 -33.79
C VAL A 252 -20.67 2.96 -35.23
N MET A 253 -20.03 2.34 -36.23
CA MET A 253 -20.47 2.41 -37.63
C MET A 253 -21.68 1.52 -37.91
N SER A 254 -21.76 0.32 -37.31
CA SER A 254 -22.93 -0.56 -37.39
C SER A 254 -24.15 0.02 -36.69
N ALA A 255 -23.96 0.76 -35.58
CA ALA A 255 -25.05 1.47 -34.91
C ALA A 255 -25.57 2.69 -35.70
N ASN A 256 -24.77 3.21 -36.64
CA ASN A 256 -25.10 4.37 -37.47
C ASN A 256 -25.38 4.01 -38.95
N SER A 257 -25.49 2.71 -39.28
CA SER A 257 -25.61 2.24 -40.67
C SER A 257 -26.92 2.64 -41.36
N GLU A 258 -27.92 3.14 -40.62
CA GLU A 258 -29.16 3.65 -41.21
C GLU A 258 -29.08 5.11 -41.66
N LYS A 259 -28.03 5.86 -41.29
CA LYS A 259 -27.92 7.30 -41.60
C LYS A 259 -27.05 7.66 -42.79
N TYR A 260 -26.38 6.70 -43.42
CA TYR A 260 -25.47 6.94 -44.55
C TYR A 260 -25.76 5.95 -45.70
N LYS A 261 -26.98 5.98 -46.23
CA LYS A 261 -27.38 5.15 -47.38
C LYS A 261 -27.28 5.86 -48.73
N TYR A 262 -26.78 7.09 -48.77
CA TYR A 262 -26.63 7.86 -50.00
C TYR A 262 -25.31 8.62 -49.97
N GLY A 263 -24.34 8.17 -50.75
CA GLY A 263 -23.10 8.88 -51.00
C GLY A 263 -21.89 7.95 -51.03
N LEU A 264 -21.22 7.93 -52.19
CA LEU A 264 -19.93 7.29 -52.49
C LEU A 264 -19.98 5.83 -52.96
N ILE A 265 -20.64 5.64 -54.10
CA ILE A 265 -20.06 4.82 -55.16
C ILE A 265 -19.20 5.77 -56.00
N GLU A 266 -17.87 5.71 -55.88
CA GLU A 266 -16.95 5.71 -57.03
C GLU A 266 -15.46 5.73 -56.63
N ILE A 267 -14.72 4.85 -57.31
CA ILE A 267 -13.27 4.83 -57.52
C ILE A 267 -12.40 4.44 -56.30
N MET A 268 -12.29 3.13 -56.07
CA MET A 268 -11.02 2.54 -55.65
C MET A 268 -10.72 1.29 -56.49
N PRO A 269 -9.50 1.13 -57.03
CA PRO A 269 -9.15 -0.03 -57.83
C PRO A 269 -9.15 -1.29 -56.96
N LYS A 270 -9.71 -2.36 -57.52
CA LYS A 270 -9.69 -3.73 -56.99
C LYS A 270 -8.24 -4.22 -56.83
N ASN A 271 -7.60 -3.86 -55.72
CA ASN A 271 -6.46 -4.60 -55.21
C ASN A 271 -6.99 -5.60 -54.19
N TYR A 272 -7.42 -6.77 -54.68
CA TYR A 272 -7.62 -7.96 -53.87
C TYR A 272 -6.25 -8.47 -53.39
N PHE A 273 -5.65 -7.77 -52.43
CA PHE A 273 -4.68 -8.39 -51.52
C PHE A 273 -5.44 -8.86 -50.29
N CYS A 274 -6.14 -9.98 -50.45
CA CYS A 274 -6.53 -10.79 -49.30
C CYS A 274 -5.24 -11.36 -48.70
N ASN A 275 -4.83 -10.87 -47.53
CA ASN A 275 -3.84 -11.55 -46.71
C ASN A 275 -4.44 -12.90 -46.25
N ARG A 276 -4.31 -13.93 -47.07
CA ARG A 276 -4.46 -15.31 -46.60
C ARG A 276 -3.32 -15.58 -45.64
N TYR A 277 -3.61 -15.47 -44.34
CA TYR A 277 -2.69 -15.91 -43.30
C TYR A 277 -2.65 -17.43 -43.31
N SER A 278 -1.63 -18.00 -43.95
CA SER A 278 -1.23 -19.40 -43.80
C SER A 278 -0.55 -19.58 -42.45
N GLY A 279 -1.31 -19.47 -41.36
CA GLY A 279 -0.75 -19.56 -40.02
C GLY A 279 -1.84 -19.91 -39.02
N GLY A 280 -1.87 -21.17 -38.60
CA GLY A 280 -2.75 -21.61 -37.52
C GLY A 280 -2.43 -20.90 -36.20
N ASN A 281 -3.29 -21.07 -35.20
CA ASN A 281 -3.22 -20.42 -33.87
C ASN A 281 -1.84 -20.48 -33.16
N HIS A 282 -0.94 -21.37 -33.60
CA HIS A 282 0.43 -21.49 -33.09
C HIS A 282 1.34 -20.29 -33.41
N THR A 283 1.00 -19.43 -34.38
CA THR A 283 1.80 -18.24 -34.77
C THR A 283 1.41 -16.94 -34.06
N ILE A 284 0.28 -16.93 -33.35
CA ILE A 284 -0.33 -15.71 -32.79
C ILE A 284 -0.09 -15.58 -31.28
N VAL A 285 0.29 -16.68 -30.61
CA VAL A 285 0.41 -16.75 -29.15
C VAL A 285 1.87 -16.83 -28.74
N SER A 286 2.34 -15.88 -27.93
CA SER A 286 3.69 -15.90 -27.36
C SER A 286 3.89 -17.12 -26.44
N PRO A 287 5.12 -17.64 -26.27
CA PRO A 287 5.38 -18.83 -25.46
C PRO A 287 4.80 -18.73 -24.03
N GLN A 288 4.94 -17.58 -23.37
CA GLN A 288 4.39 -17.35 -22.03
C GLN A 288 2.85 -17.40 -22.00
N ARG A 289 2.18 -16.95 -23.08
CA ARG A 289 0.73 -16.92 -23.19
C ARG A 289 0.12 -18.29 -23.52
N ARG A 290 0.91 -19.18 -24.14
CA ARG A 290 0.54 -20.59 -24.33
C ARG A 290 0.51 -21.34 -23.00
N VAL A 291 1.48 -21.06 -22.12
CA VAL A 291 1.56 -21.64 -20.77
C VAL A 291 0.42 -21.14 -19.87
N THR A 292 0.01 -19.88 -19.98
CA THR A 292 -1.14 -19.36 -19.20
C THR A 292 -2.49 -19.84 -19.72
N LEU A 293 -2.65 -20.07 -21.03
CA LEU A 293 -3.88 -20.70 -21.56
C LEU A 293 -4.01 -22.16 -21.12
N GLN A 294 -2.91 -22.94 -21.13
CA GLN A 294 -2.90 -24.31 -20.59
C GLN A 294 -3.21 -24.34 -19.08
N LYS A 295 -2.74 -23.33 -18.33
CA LYS A 295 -3.09 -23.17 -16.92
C LYS A 295 -4.54 -22.70 -16.72
N ALA A 296 -5.09 -21.84 -17.58
CA ALA A 296 -6.48 -21.39 -17.48
C ALA A 296 -7.48 -22.53 -17.74
N THR A 297 -7.16 -23.46 -18.65
CA THR A 297 -7.92 -24.72 -18.83
C THR A 297 -7.89 -25.65 -17.62
N LYS A 298 -6.96 -25.46 -16.66
CA LYS A 298 -6.96 -26.17 -15.37
C LYS A 298 -7.85 -25.53 -14.30
N TYR A 299 -8.23 -24.27 -14.46
CA TYR A 299 -8.88 -23.50 -13.39
C TYR A 299 -10.33 -23.07 -13.68
N PHE A 300 -10.86 -23.30 -14.88
CA PHE A 300 -12.27 -23.08 -15.18
C PHE A 300 -12.86 -24.22 -16.04
N GLY A 301 -13.53 -25.17 -15.37
CA GLY A 301 -14.49 -26.09 -16.01
C GLY A 301 -14.23 -27.58 -15.78
N MET A 302 -14.53 -28.05 -14.56
CA MET A 302 -15.05 -29.40 -14.24
C MET A 302 -14.68 -30.53 -15.20
N CYS A 303 -13.55 -31.19 -14.94
CA CYS A 303 -13.49 -32.64 -15.06
C CYS A 303 -12.85 -33.12 -13.76
N SER A 304 -13.69 -33.24 -12.73
CA SER A 304 -13.39 -34.06 -11.58
C SER A 304 -12.91 -35.41 -12.08
N ASP A 305 -11.84 -35.90 -11.46
CA ASP A 305 -11.38 -37.29 -11.47
C ASP A 305 -12.52 -38.21 -11.00
N VAL A 306 -13.54 -38.39 -11.85
CA VAL A 306 -14.34 -39.60 -11.86
C VAL A 306 -13.47 -40.58 -12.61
N ASN A 307 -13.06 -41.66 -11.94
CA ASN A 307 -12.58 -42.87 -12.59
C ASN A 307 -13.67 -43.36 -13.56
N VAL A 308 -13.72 -42.79 -14.77
CA VAL A 308 -14.52 -43.37 -15.85
C VAL A 308 -13.66 -44.49 -16.40
N GLN A 309 -13.99 -45.71 -15.98
CA GLN A 309 -13.37 -46.92 -16.50
C GLN A 309 -13.60 -46.94 -18.02
N THR A 310 -12.57 -46.58 -18.78
CA THR A 310 -12.60 -46.61 -20.24
C THR A 310 -12.22 -48.00 -20.68
N ILE A 311 -13.17 -48.73 -21.27
CA ILE A 311 -12.91 -50.04 -21.87
C ILE A 311 -12.49 -49.80 -23.33
N GLU A 312 -11.41 -50.43 -23.76
CA GLU A 312 -10.99 -50.41 -25.16
C GLU A 312 -11.91 -51.31 -26.00
N GLY A 313 -12.54 -50.71 -27.01
CA GLY A 313 -13.44 -51.40 -27.92
C GLY A 313 -13.23 -50.98 -29.37
N VAL A 314 -13.94 -51.67 -30.28
CA VAL A 314 -13.95 -51.34 -31.71
C VAL A 314 -15.28 -50.67 -32.00
N VAL A 315 -15.28 -49.51 -32.64
CA VAL A 315 -16.50 -48.77 -32.96
C VAL A 315 -16.44 -48.18 -34.34
N GLU A 316 -17.61 -48.12 -34.93
CA GLU A 316 -17.85 -47.80 -36.31
C GLU A 316 -17.91 -46.28 -36.53
N GLY A 317 -17.06 -45.79 -37.43
CA GLY A 317 -17.08 -44.41 -37.89
C GLY A 317 -18.27 -44.13 -38.81
N THR A 318 -18.57 -42.86 -39.04
CA THR A 318 -19.66 -42.41 -39.93
C THR A 318 -19.48 -42.83 -41.40
N ASP A 319 -18.31 -43.37 -41.74
CA ASP A 319 -17.92 -43.98 -43.00
C ASP A 319 -18.18 -45.50 -43.05
N GLY A 320 -18.78 -46.10 -42.02
CA GLY A 320 -19.17 -47.52 -41.95
C GLY A 320 -17.99 -48.47 -41.72
N ARG A 321 -16.85 -47.94 -41.24
CA ARG A 321 -15.64 -48.73 -40.97
C ARG A 321 -15.35 -48.74 -39.47
N ILE A 322 -14.88 -49.88 -38.98
CA ILE A 322 -14.71 -50.11 -37.55
C ILE A 322 -13.27 -49.79 -37.12
N TYR A 323 -13.13 -48.89 -36.15
CA TYR A 323 -11.86 -48.38 -35.63
C TYR A 323 -11.72 -48.72 -34.14
N ARG A 324 -10.50 -48.96 -33.67
CA ARG A 324 -10.25 -49.11 -32.23
C ARG A 324 -10.25 -47.75 -31.55
N GLY A 325 -11.13 -47.59 -30.57
CA GLY A 325 -11.32 -46.35 -29.82
C GLY A 325 -11.84 -46.61 -28.41
N ARG A 326 -11.82 -45.57 -27.57
CA ARG A 326 -12.29 -45.63 -26.18
C ARG A 326 -13.58 -44.83 -26.08
N TRP A 327 -14.56 -45.38 -25.37
CA TRP A 327 -15.89 -44.80 -25.20
C TRP A 327 -16.23 -44.87 -23.72
N PHE A 328 -16.98 -43.89 -23.25
CA PHE A 328 -17.36 -43.78 -21.85
C PHE A 328 -18.69 -44.51 -21.65
N ILE A 329 -18.78 -45.32 -20.59
CA ILE A 329 -20.08 -45.79 -20.09
C ILE A 329 -20.62 -44.64 -19.25
N GLU A 330 -21.84 -44.18 -19.55
CA GLU A 330 -22.51 -43.11 -18.79
C GLU A 330 -22.68 -43.44 -17.30
#